data_AF-A0A3C1K6H1-F1
#
_entry.id   AF-A0A3C1K6H1-F1
#
_cell.length_a   1.000
_cell.length_b   1.000
_cell.length_c   1.000
_cell.angle_alpha   90.00
_cell.angle_beta   90.00
_cell.angle_gamma   90.00
#
_symmetry.space_group_name_H-M   'P 1'
#
loop_
_entity.id
_entity.type
_entity.pdbx_description
1 polymer ?
#
loop_
_entity_poly.entity_id
_entity_poly.type
_entity_poly.pdbx_seq_one_letter_code
_entity_poly.pdbx_strand_id
1 'polypeptide(L)' 'MYSPDGKYIVKVSVNNFYNDIKLQDINGSITIYNASSFKEIKQYSYNFDRQIDSVQFAGDYILIFAENMDYISYILKYK' A
#
# COMPACT_ATOMS: atom_id res chain seq x y z
N MET A 1 -8.24 -4.43 -0.94
CA MET A 1 -8.37 -5.58 -0.03
C MET A 1 -9.16 -5.20 1.21
N TYR A 2 -9.92 -6.12 1.83
CA TYR A 2 -10.68 -5.87 3.06
C TYR A 2 -9.81 -6.09 4.31
N SER A 3 -10.03 -5.29 5.35
CA SER A 3 -9.46 -5.56 6.68
C SER A 3 -10.05 -6.84 7.29
N PRO A 4 -9.34 -7.50 8.23
CA PRO A 4 -9.83 -8.75 8.84
C PRO A 4 -11.19 -8.62 9.52
N ASP A 5 -11.50 -7.43 10.04
CA ASP A 5 -12.81 -7.11 10.66
C ASP A 5 -13.87 -6.65 9.65
N GLY A 6 -13.53 -6.58 8.36
CA GLY A 6 -14.42 -6.18 7.27
C GLY A 6 -14.83 -4.70 7.28
N LYS A 7 -14.29 -3.86 8.18
CA LYS A 7 -14.69 -2.46 8.33
C LYS A 7 -14.01 -1.51 7.35
N TYR A 8 -12.86 -1.90 6.81
CA TYR A 8 -12.02 -1.05 5.97
C TYR A 8 -11.66 -1.74 4.67
N ILE A 9 -11.45 -0.95 3.63
CA ILE A 9 -10.86 -1.38 2.37
C ILE A 9 -9.57 -0.59 2.16
N VAL A 10 -8.48 -1.28 1.87
CA VAL A 10 -7.22 -0.66 1.47
C VAL A 10 -7.01 -0.81 -0.02
N LYS A 11 -6.65 0.30 -0.67
CA LYS A 11 -6.18 0.36 -2.05
C LYS A 11 -4.78 0.92 -2.06
N VAL A 12 -3.85 0.22 -2.72
CA VAL A 12 -2.51 0.75 -3.00
C VAL A 12 -2.44 1.07 -4.48
N SER A 13 -2.08 2.31 -4.80
CA SER A 13 -1.90 2.80 -6.16
C SER A 13 -0.45 3.19 -6.31
N VAL A 14 0.23 2.63 -7.31
CA VAL A 14 1.67 2.81 -7.50
C VAL A 14 1.88 3.24 -8.93
N ASN A 15 2.60 4.35 -9.13
CA ASN A 15 2.95 4.81 -10.47
C ASN A 15 4.41 4.43 -10.75
N ASN A 16 4.59 3.29 -11.42
CA ASN A 16 5.91 2.81 -11.80
C ASN A 16 6.33 3.47 -13.11
N PHE A 17 7.32 4.38 -13.05
CA PHE A 17 8.02 4.82 -14.25
C PHE A 17 9.24 3.93 -14.46
N TYR A 18 9.16 3.05 -15.46
CA TYR A 18 10.33 2.36 -15.97
C TYR A 18 11.02 3.28 -16.98
N ASN A 19 12.26 3.67 -16.69
CA ASN A 19 13.15 4.25 -17.68
C ASN A 19 14.40 3.36 -17.72
N ASP A 20 14.88 3.01 -18.92
CA ASP A 20 15.85 1.93 -19.21
C ASP A 20 17.22 2.03 -18.48
N ILE A 21 17.41 3.04 -17.64
CA ILE A 21 18.72 3.43 -17.09
C ILE A 21 18.70 3.63 -15.56
N LYS A 22 17.55 3.75 -14.88
CA LYS A 22 17.47 3.87 -13.40
C LYS A 22 16.03 3.74 -12.90
N LEU A 23 15.81 2.95 -11.84
CA LEU A 23 14.62 3.05 -10.98
C LEU A 23 14.64 4.43 -10.34
N GLN A 24 13.73 5.32 -10.74
CA GLN A 24 13.67 6.69 -10.25
C GLN A 24 12.28 6.91 -9.65
N ASP A 25 12.22 6.96 -8.33
CA ASP A 25 11.09 7.34 -7.48
C ASP A 25 9.72 6.76 -7.86
N ILE A 26 9.33 5.69 -7.16
CA ILE A 26 8.01 5.09 -7.32
C ILE A 26 7.03 5.85 -6.42
N ASN A 27 6.41 6.89 -6.98
CA ASN A 27 5.36 7.60 -6.27
C ASN A 27 4.11 6.73 -6.19
N GLY A 28 3.62 6.52 -4.98
CA GLY A 28 2.41 5.76 -4.73
C GLY A 28 1.56 6.37 -3.63
N SER A 29 0.37 5.80 -3.48
CA SER A 29 -0.53 6.15 -2.41
C SER A 29 -1.23 4.92 -1.85
N ILE A 30 -1.51 4.99 -0.55
CA ILE A 30 -2.29 4.00 0.17
C ILE A 30 -3.55 4.71 0.66
N THR A 31 -4.69 4.30 0.13
CA THR A 31 -5.99 4.89 0.47
C THR A 31 -6.81 3.89 1.27
N ILE A 32 -7.35 4.34 2.39
CA ILE A 32 -8.24 3.58 3.27
C ILE A 32 -9.65 4.11 3.06
N TYR A 33 -10.57 3.20 2.77
CA TYR A 33 -11.99 3.47 2.63
C TYR A 33 -12.77 2.79 3.75
N ASN A 34 -13.91 3.37 4.11
CA ASN A 34 -14.93 2.67 4.87
C ASN A 34 -15.56 1.59 3.99
N ALA A 35 -15.56 0.34 4.46
CA ALA A 35 -16.02 -0.79 3.66
C ALA A 35 -17.51 -0.76 3.31
N SER A 36 -18.35 -0.20 4.19
CA SER A 36 -19.81 -0.18 3.98
C SER A 36 -20.26 0.94 3.05
N SER A 37 -19.57 2.08 3.09
CA SER A 37 -19.96 3.29 2.34
C SER A 37 -19.06 3.60 1.16
N PHE A 38 -17.93 2.90 1.02
CA PHE A 38 -16.89 3.17 0.02
C PHE A 38 -16.33 4.60 0.06
N LYS A 39 -16.60 5.35 1.13
CA LYS A 39 -16.05 6.69 1.33
C LYS A 39 -14.60 6.60 1.78
N GLU A 40 -13.76 7.43 1.18
CA GLU A 40 -12.38 7.61 1.62
C GLU A 40 -12.35 8.12 3.06
N ILE A 41 -11.54 7.48 3.89
CA ILE A 41 -11.26 7.89 5.26
C ILE A 41 -9.93 8.64 5.31
N LYS A 42 -8.92 8.10 4.62
CA LYS A 42 -7.56 8.65 4.65
C LYS A 42 -6.74 8.18 3.46
N GLN A 43 -5.87 9.04 2.97
CA GLN A 43 -4.86 8.72 1.98
C GLN A 43 -3.47 9.06 2.53
N TYR A 44 -2.52 8.18 2.25
CA TYR A 44 -1.10 8.40 2.50
C TYR A 44 -0.36 8.42 1.17
N SER A 45 0.43 9.45 0.93
CA SER A 45 1.35 9.50 -0.21
C SER A 45 2.73 9.03 0.23
N TYR A 46 3.32 8.13 -0.55
CA TYR A 46 4.62 7.53 -0.28
C TYR A 46 5.48 7.58 -1.53
N ASN A 47 6.76 7.90 -1.35
CA ASN A 47 7.78 7.63 -2.35
C ASN A 47 8.39 6.28 -1.97
N PHE A 48 8.00 5.25 -2.71
CA PHE A 48 8.62 3.94 -2.59
C PHE A 48 9.94 3.96 -3.36
N ASP A 49 11.00 3.45 -2.73
CA ASP A 49 12.30 3.24 -3.37
C ASP A 49 12.33 1.94 -4.18
N ARG A 50 11.25 1.14 -4.13
CA ARG A 50 11.14 -0.21 -4.70
C ARG A 50 9.74 -0.50 -5.23
N GLN A 51 9.66 -1.44 -6.17
CA GLN A 51 8.38 -1.88 -6.73
C GLN A 51 7.56 -2.66 -5.70
N ILE A 52 6.32 -2.25 -5.48
CA ILE A 52 5.39 -2.97 -4.60
C ILE A 52 4.74 -4.16 -5.33
N ASP A 53 4.76 -5.33 -4.71
CA ASP A 53 4.11 -6.53 -5.28
C ASP A 53 2.81 -6.86 -4.57
N SER A 54 2.79 -6.76 -3.23
CA SER A 54 1.64 -7.16 -2.46
C SER A 54 1.48 -6.39 -1.15
N VAL A 55 0.26 -6.43 -0.63
CA VAL A 55 -0.11 -5.85 0.65
C VAL A 55 -0.95 -6.81 1.47
N GLN A 56 -0.74 -6.80 2.79
CA GLN A 56 -1.43 -7.66 3.73
C GLN A 56 -1.84 -6.88 4.98
N PHE A 57 -2.89 -7.32 5.66
CA PHE A 57 -3.22 -6.81 6.99
C PHE A 57 -2.59 -7.67 8.08
N ALA A 58 -2.11 -7.03 9.13
CA ALA A 58 -1.65 -7.66 10.36
C ALA A 58 -2.12 -6.85 11.57
N GLY A 59 -3.28 -7.23 12.12
CA GLY A 59 -3.92 -6.45 13.18
C GLY A 59 -4.26 -5.03 12.72
N ASP A 60 -3.72 -4.02 13.42
CA ASP A 60 -3.92 -2.60 13.12
C ASP A 60 -2.91 -2.03 12.09
N TYR A 61 -2.17 -2.92 11.42
CA TYR A 61 -1.13 -2.57 10.45
C TYR A 61 -1.43 -3.10 9.05
N ILE A 62 -0.92 -2.39 8.06
CA ILE A 62 -0.79 -2.81 6.67
C ILE A 62 0.70 -3.10 6.44
N LEU A 63 0.99 -4.33 6.02
CA LEU A 63 2.31 -4.78 5.62
C LEU A 63 2.43 -4.66 4.10
N ILE A 64 3.55 -4.15 3.63
CA ILE A 64 3.80 -3.92 2.20
C ILE A 64 5.08 -4.65 1.81
N PHE A 65 4.98 -5.48 0.79
CA PHE A 65 6.07 -6.30 0.26
C PHE A 65 6.48 -5.76 -1.11
N ALA A 66 7.79 -5.68 -1.34
CA ALA A 66 8.37 -5.11 -2.55
C ALA A 66 9.43 -6.06 -3.16
N GLU A 67 9.62 -6.00 -4.49
CA GLU A 67 10.62 -6.71 -5.29
C GLU A 67 10.67 -8.25 -5.17
N ASN A 68 9.53 -8.92 -5.06
CA ASN A 68 9.36 -10.37 -4.84
C ASN A 68 10.12 -10.90 -3.63
N MET A 69 10.27 -10.07 -2.60
CA MET A 69 11.05 -10.43 -1.41
C MET A 69 10.15 -11.08 -0.36
N ASP A 70 10.66 -12.13 0.29
CA ASP A 70 10.00 -12.84 1.39
C ASP A 70 9.93 -12.02 2.70
N TYR A 71 10.26 -10.73 2.66
CA TYR A 71 10.33 -9.85 3.82
C TYR A 71 9.48 -8.59 3.69
N ILE A 72 9.07 -8.05 4.82
CA ILE A 72 8.25 -6.84 4.92
C ILE A 72 9.14 -5.61 4.63
N SER A 73 8.79 -4.84 3.61
CA SER A 73 9.52 -3.63 3.22
C SER A 73 9.00 -2.38 3.93
N TYR A 74 7.68 -2.28 4.11
CA TYR A 74 7.06 -1.15 4.80
C TYR A 74 5.91 -1.59 5.71
N ILE A 75 5.71 -0.83 6.79
CA ILE A 75 4.65 -1.05 7.77
C ILE A 75 3.89 0.27 7.97
N LEU A 76 2.57 0.24 7.79
CA LEU A 76 1.70 1.39 7.99
C LEU A 76 0.65 1.07 9.07
N LYS A 77 0.60 1.88 10.13
CA LYS A 77 -0.49 1.83 11.12
C LYS A 77 -1.71 2.57 10.57
N TYR A 78 -2.87 1.90 10.55
CA TYR A 78 -4.07 2.44 9.89
C TYR A 78 -5.25 2.71 10.83
N LYS A 79 -5.13 2.32 12.09
CA LYS A 79 -6.12 2.47 13.16
C LYS A 79 -5.49 3.12 14.39
#